data_AF-A0A7Y8Q666-F1
#
_entry.id   AF-A0A7Y8Q666-F1
#
_cell.length_a   1.000
_cell.length_b   1.000
_cell.length_c   1.000
_cell.angle_alpha   90.00
_cell.angle_beta   90.00
_cell.angle_gamma   90.00
#
_symmetry.space_group_name_H-M   'P 1'
#
loop_
_entity.id
_entity.type
_entity.pdbx_description
1 polymer ?
#
loop_
_entity_poly.entity_id
_entity_poly.type
_entity_poly.pdbx_seq_one_letter_code
_entity_poly.pdbx_strand_id
1 'polypeptide(L)'
;MREKNFFDTASRKYYENPTTELLSFFLNPLEVHNLNTLFFNGLIDCIAKNVNKDPATFGEFISVETEVCTLDGKRIDLIIETTKNLIIFECKIYHIQNNPIESYIKYAKKRVLNTLLKPLYFVLSIDGVSEFQEDSWNGISYENLVYAVNNFIPSYKIDIQNKWFTFAKELLNHLTNYYLKPLNMDNFNFIKDNASEIQKLFQISQQVFSQINDHIIRSLQTELQEKFSIRNYRPTYYNGESEYWFCNASLADSRWICPTLVINTSKKDLPCEVHLCIEAKSVNDDEFLQAFHNQFLNFKKQEKESIYGGIPYMRYTYSIAALDISEVSNLITAINQLILKFYPVKYNEESHSTTN
;
A
#
# COMPACT_ATOMS: atom_id res chain seq x y z
N MET A 1 21.55 7.94 16.94
CA MET A 1 20.61 8.30 18.02
C MET A 1 19.97 9.62 17.62
N ARG A 2 18.63 9.73 17.66
CA ARG A 2 17.92 10.98 17.32
C ARG A 2 18.32 12.08 18.32
N GLU A 3 18.70 13.25 17.82
CA GLU A 3 18.94 14.42 18.67
C GLU A 3 17.59 14.87 19.25
N LYS A 4 17.51 14.93 20.58
CA LYS A 4 16.34 15.50 21.26
C LYS A 4 16.41 17.01 21.15
N ASN A 5 15.31 17.62 20.72
CA ASN A 5 15.17 19.07 20.61
C ASN A 5 14.11 19.61 21.59
N PHE A 6 13.98 20.94 21.69
CA PHE A 6 13.03 21.56 22.62
C PHE A 6 11.58 21.08 22.40
N PHE A 7 11.16 20.85 21.15
CA PHE A 7 9.82 20.36 20.81
C PHE A 7 9.55 18.95 21.36
N ASP A 8 10.56 18.10 21.50
CA ASP A 8 10.43 16.76 22.09
C ASP A 8 10.10 16.80 23.59
N THR A 9 10.34 17.93 24.25
CA THR A 9 10.10 18.12 25.68
C THR A 9 8.81 18.89 25.99
N ALA A 10 8.39 19.76 25.07
CA ALA A 10 7.29 20.71 25.27
C ALA A 10 6.03 20.41 24.44
N SER A 11 6.11 19.60 23.37
CA SER A 11 4.94 19.35 22.50
C SER A 11 4.04 18.22 23.05
N ARG A 12 2.83 18.58 23.47
CA ARG A 12 1.74 17.61 23.67
C ARG A 12 1.14 17.30 22.30
N LYS A 13 1.16 16.05 21.83
CA LYS A 13 0.31 15.33 20.82
C LYS A 13 -0.36 16.09 19.62
N TYR A 14 -0.15 17.38 19.42
CA TYR A 14 -0.71 18.23 18.38
C TYR A 14 0.44 18.54 17.43
N TYR A 15 0.54 17.76 16.35
CA TYR A 15 1.69 17.83 15.46
C TYR A 15 1.50 18.91 14.38
N GLU A 16 0.36 18.93 13.71
CA GLU A 16 0.10 19.78 12.53
C GLU A 16 -0.01 21.28 12.89
N ASN A 17 -1.06 21.70 13.60
CA ASN A 17 -1.33 23.13 13.83
C ASN A 17 -0.15 23.88 14.49
N PRO A 18 0.45 23.39 15.59
CA PRO A 18 1.60 24.09 16.19
C PRO A 18 2.80 24.17 15.26
N THR A 19 3.05 23.14 14.44
CA THR A 19 4.14 23.14 13.45
C THR A 19 3.87 24.15 12.35
N THR A 20 2.62 24.23 11.86
CA THR A 20 2.21 25.20 10.84
C THR A 20 2.31 26.64 11.35
N GLU A 21 1.90 26.90 12.60
CA GLU A 21 2.05 28.22 13.24
C GLU A 21 3.53 28.64 13.34
N LEU A 22 4.40 27.75 13.83
CA LEU A 22 5.84 28.00 13.90
C LEU A 22 6.45 28.23 12.52
N LEU A 23 6.06 27.43 11.53
CA LEU A 23 6.51 27.60 10.16
C LEU A 23 6.06 28.96 9.61
N SER A 24 4.82 29.38 9.85
CA SER A 24 4.31 30.69 9.42
C SER A 24 5.08 31.85 10.03
N PHE A 25 5.47 31.75 11.30
CA PHE A 25 6.30 32.74 11.97
C PHE A 25 7.63 32.94 11.25
N PHE A 26 8.33 31.87 10.88
CA PHE A 26 9.61 31.98 10.17
C PHE A 26 9.47 32.32 8.68
N LEU A 27 8.35 31.96 8.05
CA LEU A 27 8.06 32.34 6.66
C LEU A 27 7.79 33.83 6.49
N ASN A 28 7.41 34.54 7.56
CA ASN A 28 7.09 35.95 7.52
C ASN A 28 8.34 36.84 7.71
N PRO A 29 8.97 37.39 6.66
CA PRO A 29 10.12 38.27 6.81
C PRO A 29 9.86 39.55 7.62
N LEU A 30 8.59 39.89 7.88
CA LEU A 30 8.17 41.06 8.67
C LEU A 30 8.09 40.77 10.18
N GLU A 31 8.28 39.52 10.59
CA GLU A 31 8.30 39.13 12.00
C GLU A 31 9.60 39.53 12.71
N VAL A 32 9.55 39.48 14.04
CA VAL A 32 10.66 39.87 14.93
C VAL A 32 11.89 38.94 14.86
N HIS A 33 11.85 37.89 14.04
CA HIS A 33 12.93 36.91 13.96
C HIS A 33 14.18 37.41 13.24
N ASN A 34 14.11 38.49 12.44
CA ASN A 34 15.25 39.10 11.74
C ASN A 34 16.07 38.10 10.91
N LEU A 35 15.41 37.15 10.24
CA LEU A 35 16.04 36.19 9.30
C LEU A 35 15.79 36.57 7.84
N ASN A 36 15.26 37.78 7.61
CA ASN A 36 14.86 38.28 6.29
C ASN A 36 13.97 37.24 5.57
N THR A 37 14.12 37.10 4.26
CA THR A 37 13.37 36.17 3.41
C THR A 37 13.95 34.75 3.40
N LEU A 38 14.80 34.35 4.37
CA LEU A 38 15.49 33.06 4.34
C LEU A 38 14.54 31.87 4.14
N PHE A 39 13.53 31.74 5.00
CA PHE A 39 12.58 30.63 4.93
C PHE A 39 11.65 30.76 3.73
N PHE A 40 11.17 31.97 3.43
CA PHE A 40 10.33 32.22 2.26
C PHE A 40 11.05 31.83 0.96
N ASN A 41 12.29 32.27 0.75
CA ASN A 41 13.06 31.94 -0.44
C ASN A 41 13.40 30.45 -0.52
N GLY A 42 13.68 29.80 0.62
CA GLY A 42 13.83 28.35 0.68
C GLY A 42 12.55 27.60 0.27
N LEU A 43 11.38 28.04 0.75
CA LEU A 43 10.10 27.48 0.34
C LEU A 43 9.82 27.71 -1.15
N ILE A 44 10.02 28.92 -1.67
CA ILE A 44 9.81 29.23 -3.09
C ILE A 44 10.73 28.40 -3.99
N ASP A 45 12.01 28.25 -3.64
CA ASP A 45 12.93 27.39 -4.39
C ASP A 45 12.51 25.92 -4.37
N CYS A 46 12.05 25.43 -3.21
CA CYS A 46 11.50 24.08 -3.06
C CYS A 46 10.30 23.87 -3.98
N ILE A 47 9.33 24.79 -3.96
CA ILE A 47 8.14 24.74 -4.83
C ILE A 47 8.56 24.79 -6.30
N ALA A 48 9.41 25.76 -6.66
CA ALA A 48 9.83 26.03 -8.02
C ALA A 48 10.50 24.81 -8.66
N LYS A 49 11.37 24.11 -7.92
CA LYS A 49 11.98 22.84 -8.34
C LYS A 49 10.95 21.73 -8.51
N ASN A 50 10.01 21.62 -7.57
CA ASN A 50 8.96 20.59 -7.61
C ASN A 50 8.05 20.73 -8.84
N VAL A 51 7.67 21.97 -9.20
CA VAL A 51 6.79 22.24 -10.36
C VAL A 51 7.55 22.64 -11.63
N ASN A 52 8.88 22.50 -11.63
CA ASN A 52 9.79 22.85 -12.73
C ASN A 52 9.56 24.26 -13.32
N LYS A 53 9.59 25.28 -12.46
CA LYS A 53 9.44 26.70 -12.82
C LYS A 53 10.60 27.53 -12.27
N ASP A 54 10.79 28.71 -12.85
CA ASP A 54 11.71 29.72 -12.30
C ASP A 54 11.14 30.31 -10.99
N PRO A 55 11.90 30.31 -9.87
CA PRO A 55 11.51 30.94 -8.61
C PRO A 55 10.98 32.38 -8.74
N ALA A 56 11.52 33.17 -9.68
CA ALA A 56 11.09 34.56 -9.88
C ALA A 56 9.62 34.69 -10.37
N THR A 57 9.03 33.62 -10.88
CA THR A 57 7.62 33.58 -11.28
C THR A 57 6.65 33.57 -10.10
N PHE A 58 7.14 33.26 -8.89
CA PHE A 58 6.32 33.19 -7.69
C PHE A 58 6.06 34.56 -7.05
N GLY A 59 6.88 35.57 -7.34
CA GLY A 59 6.70 36.93 -6.82
C GLY A 59 7.34 37.14 -5.43
N GLU A 60 7.25 38.38 -4.95
CA GLU A 60 7.79 38.79 -3.65
C GLU A 60 6.75 38.59 -2.55
N PHE A 61 7.20 38.31 -1.33
CA PHE A 61 6.32 38.10 -0.17
C PHE A 61 5.41 39.32 0.10
N ILE A 62 4.14 39.06 0.41
CA ILE A 62 3.18 40.07 0.91
C ILE A 62 2.71 39.71 2.32
N SER A 63 2.16 38.51 2.50
CA SER A 63 1.62 38.07 3.79
C SER A 63 1.65 36.56 3.94
N VAL A 64 1.51 36.11 5.19
CA VAL A 64 1.25 34.71 5.54
C VAL A 64 0.13 34.67 6.59
N GLU A 65 -0.79 33.73 6.42
CA GLU A 65 -1.96 33.54 7.28
C GLU A 65 -2.09 32.05 7.61
N THR A 66 -2.51 31.71 8.83
CA THR A 66 -2.79 30.33 9.24
C THR A 66 -4.24 30.19 9.65
N GLU A 67 -4.74 28.95 9.60
CA GLU A 67 -6.05 28.59 10.16
C GLU A 67 -7.21 29.44 9.60
N VAL A 68 -7.13 29.77 8.29
CA VAL A 68 -8.06 30.69 7.62
C VAL A 68 -9.41 30.02 7.38
N CYS A 69 -10.47 30.59 7.94
CA CYS A 69 -11.83 30.08 7.78
C CYS A 69 -12.39 30.36 6.37
N THR A 70 -12.91 29.33 5.71
CA THR A 70 -13.70 29.44 4.48
C THR A 70 -15.14 29.86 4.79
N LEU A 71 -15.91 30.24 3.76
CA LEU A 71 -17.30 30.69 3.92
C LEU A 71 -18.23 29.60 4.49
N ASP A 72 -17.91 28.33 4.24
CA ASP A 72 -18.62 27.16 4.74
C ASP A 72 -18.04 26.62 6.06
N GLY A 73 -17.18 27.39 6.73
CA GLY A 73 -16.64 27.06 8.06
C GLY A 73 -15.57 25.97 8.05
N LYS A 74 -14.99 25.64 6.90
CA LYS A 74 -13.77 24.83 6.81
C LYS A 74 -12.56 25.73 7.05
N ARG A 75 -11.38 25.13 7.18
CA ARG A 75 -10.18 25.84 7.61
C ARG A 75 -9.00 25.44 6.75
N ILE A 76 -8.30 26.44 6.21
CA ILE A 76 -7.08 26.28 5.43
C ILE A 76 -5.90 26.45 6.39
N ASP A 77 -4.97 25.51 6.38
CA ASP A 77 -3.87 25.49 7.35
C ASP A 77 -2.91 26.67 7.19
N LEU A 78 -2.51 26.96 5.95
CA LEU A 78 -1.52 28.00 5.63
C LEU A 78 -1.79 28.63 4.27
N ILE A 79 -1.75 29.97 4.21
CA ILE A 79 -1.85 30.76 2.99
C ILE A 79 -0.66 31.72 2.94
N ILE A 80 -0.02 31.83 1.77
CA ILE A 80 1.02 32.82 1.51
C ILE A 80 0.57 33.66 0.31
N GLU A 81 0.46 34.96 0.51
CA GLU A 81 0.21 35.92 -0.57
C GLU A 81 1.56 36.49 -1.04
N THR A 82 1.74 36.56 -2.36
CA THR A 82 2.88 37.20 -3.01
C THR A 82 2.40 38.22 -4.02
N THR A 83 3.31 39.00 -4.60
CA THR A 83 2.98 39.94 -5.68
C THR A 83 2.42 39.29 -6.95
N LYS A 84 2.47 37.97 -7.08
CA LYS A 84 2.02 37.23 -8.27
C LYS A 84 1.06 36.07 -7.99
N ASN A 85 1.06 35.51 -6.78
CA ASN A 85 0.36 34.27 -6.48
C ASN A 85 -0.32 34.32 -5.11
N LEU A 86 -1.39 33.54 -4.98
CA LEU A 86 -1.99 33.14 -3.71
C LEU A 86 -1.68 31.66 -3.53
N ILE A 87 -0.74 31.34 -2.64
CA ILE A 87 -0.26 29.97 -2.44
C ILE A 87 -0.96 29.38 -1.23
N ILE A 88 -1.69 28.29 -1.43
CA ILE A 88 -2.49 27.62 -0.41
C ILE A 88 -1.85 26.27 -0.08
N PHE A 89 -1.70 26.02 1.22
CA PHE A 89 -1.14 24.80 1.76
C PHE A 89 -2.13 24.09 2.67
N GLU A 90 -2.17 22.77 2.50
CA GLU A 90 -2.63 21.82 3.51
C GLU A 90 -1.39 21.14 4.10
N CYS A 91 -1.24 21.13 5.42
CA CYS A 91 -0.07 20.63 6.12
C CYS A 91 -0.36 19.30 6.82
N LYS A 92 0.35 18.22 6.46
CA LYS A 92 0.08 16.86 6.94
C LYS A 92 1.26 16.20 7.65
N ILE A 93 1.02 15.77 8.89
CA ILE A 93 1.99 15.01 9.70
C ILE A 93 1.28 13.77 10.26
N TYR A 94 1.58 12.59 9.72
CA TYR A 94 0.99 11.29 10.11
C TYR A 94 -0.54 11.20 9.98
N HIS A 95 -1.17 12.00 9.13
CA HIS A 95 -2.60 11.99 8.86
C HIS A 95 -2.93 11.79 7.37
N ILE A 96 -4.12 11.24 7.10
CA ILE A 96 -4.66 11.02 5.76
C ILE A 96 -5.10 12.33 5.10
N GLN A 97 -5.07 12.41 3.76
CA GLN A 97 -5.47 13.57 2.98
C GLN A 97 -6.98 13.55 2.67
N ASN A 98 -7.82 13.65 3.70
CA ASN A 98 -9.29 13.72 3.55
C ASN A 98 -9.80 15.14 3.85
N ASN A 99 -9.34 16.11 3.06
CA ASN A 99 -9.61 17.53 3.26
C ASN A 99 -10.67 18.09 2.32
N PRO A 100 -11.40 19.15 2.72
CA PRO A 100 -12.42 19.78 1.90
C PRO A 100 -11.80 20.69 0.82
N ILE A 101 -11.05 20.11 -0.13
CA ILE A 101 -10.31 20.84 -1.15
C ILE A 101 -11.20 21.74 -2.03
N GLU A 102 -12.44 21.33 -2.31
CA GLU A 102 -13.40 22.14 -3.05
C GLU A 102 -13.66 23.48 -2.35
N SER A 103 -13.79 23.46 -1.03
CA SER A 103 -14.02 24.67 -0.22
C SER A 103 -12.81 25.60 -0.29
N TYR A 104 -11.60 25.04 -0.28
CA TYR A 104 -10.36 25.79 -0.40
C TYR A 104 -10.23 26.43 -1.79
N ILE A 105 -10.56 25.69 -2.85
CA ILE A 105 -10.57 26.17 -4.23
C ILE A 105 -11.58 27.31 -4.40
N LYS A 106 -12.80 27.15 -3.87
CA LYS A 106 -13.83 28.20 -3.90
C LYS A 106 -13.37 29.45 -3.16
N TYR A 107 -12.74 29.28 -1.99
CA TYR A 107 -12.13 30.37 -1.23
C TYR A 107 -11.06 31.09 -2.05
N ALA A 108 -10.11 30.35 -2.64
CA ALA A 108 -9.04 30.89 -3.45
C ALA A 108 -9.55 31.71 -4.64
N LYS A 109 -10.47 31.13 -5.42
CA LYS A 109 -11.11 31.79 -6.58
C LYS A 109 -11.79 33.10 -6.20
N LYS A 110 -12.41 33.16 -5.01
CA LYS A 110 -13.01 34.39 -4.49
C LYS A 110 -11.94 35.40 -4.03
N ARG A 111 -10.90 34.94 -3.33
CA ARG A 111 -9.82 35.80 -2.78
C ARG A 111 -9.00 36.48 -3.88
N VAL A 112 -8.80 35.81 -5.02
CA VAL A 112 -8.09 36.37 -6.18
C VAL A 112 -9.00 37.12 -7.17
N LEU A 113 -10.32 37.15 -6.93
CA LEU A 113 -11.26 37.82 -7.83
C LEU A 113 -10.90 39.31 -7.97
N ASN A 114 -10.84 39.79 -9.21
CA ASN A 114 -10.41 41.16 -9.55
C ASN A 114 -8.96 41.52 -9.15
N THR A 115 -8.10 40.51 -8.97
CA THR A 115 -6.65 40.68 -8.79
C THR A 115 -5.89 40.05 -9.95
N LEU A 116 -4.58 40.30 -10.03
CA LEU A 116 -3.68 39.61 -10.97
C LEU A 116 -3.07 38.33 -10.36
N LEU A 117 -3.46 37.95 -9.14
CA LEU A 117 -2.91 36.80 -8.44
C LEU A 117 -3.39 35.49 -9.06
N LYS A 118 -2.50 34.51 -9.12
CA LYS A 118 -2.83 33.13 -9.51
C LYS A 118 -2.89 32.24 -8.27
N PRO A 119 -3.98 31.47 -8.06
CA PRO A 119 -4.02 30.51 -6.97
C PRO A 119 -3.13 29.31 -7.31
N LEU A 120 -2.34 28.86 -6.33
CA LEU A 120 -1.54 27.65 -6.40
C LEU A 120 -1.82 26.80 -5.16
N TYR A 121 -1.86 25.48 -5.32
CA TYR A 121 -2.26 24.58 -4.25
C TYR A 121 -1.20 23.51 -3.99
N PHE A 122 -0.89 23.31 -2.72
CA PHE A 122 0.15 22.39 -2.28
C PHE A 122 -0.26 21.59 -1.05
N VAL A 123 0.16 20.33 -1.00
CA VAL A 123 0.16 19.55 0.23
C VAL A 123 1.61 19.51 0.75
N LEU A 124 1.83 20.03 1.95
CA LEU A 124 3.10 19.90 2.65
C LEU A 124 3.03 18.70 3.60
N SER A 125 3.66 17.58 3.23
CA SER A 125 3.54 16.31 3.97
C SER A 125 4.91 15.68 4.26
N ILE A 126 4.92 14.56 4.97
CA ILE A 126 6.16 13.80 5.25
C ILE A 126 6.73 13.18 3.97
N ASP A 127 5.88 12.60 3.12
CA ASP A 127 6.27 11.92 1.88
C ASP A 127 6.33 12.85 0.66
N GLY A 128 5.76 14.04 0.77
CA GLY A 128 5.64 15.00 -0.34
C GLY A 128 4.73 14.53 -1.47
N VAL A 129 3.76 13.65 -1.20
CA VAL A 129 2.77 13.20 -2.17
C VAL A 129 1.46 13.96 -1.96
N SER A 130 0.80 14.36 -3.04
CA SER A 130 -0.59 14.83 -3.01
C SER A 130 -1.50 13.72 -3.52
N GLU A 131 -2.52 13.35 -2.75
CA GLU A 131 -3.54 12.37 -3.17
C GLU A 131 -4.69 13.03 -3.95
N PHE A 132 -4.76 14.36 -3.95
CA PHE A 132 -5.80 15.11 -4.63
C PHE A 132 -5.52 15.20 -6.13
N GLN A 133 -6.51 14.77 -6.94
CA GLN A 133 -6.42 14.80 -8.41
C GLN A 133 -7.01 16.08 -9.03
N GLU A 134 -7.75 16.87 -8.25
CA GLU A 134 -8.42 18.10 -8.70
C GLU A 134 -7.46 19.30 -8.70
N ASP A 135 -7.67 20.28 -9.61
CA ASP A 135 -6.98 21.59 -9.67
C ASP A 135 -5.44 21.55 -9.48
N SER A 136 -4.81 20.42 -9.79
CA SER A 136 -3.35 20.20 -9.77
C SER A 136 -2.67 20.52 -8.42
N TRP A 137 -3.23 20.02 -7.31
CA TRP A 137 -2.53 20.03 -6.01
C TRP A 137 -1.19 19.28 -6.10
N ASN A 138 -0.09 19.96 -5.77
CA ASN A 138 1.25 19.36 -5.83
C ASN A 138 1.74 19.00 -4.42
N GLY A 139 2.40 17.86 -4.29
CA GLY A 139 2.98 17.44 -3.03
C GLY A 139 4.40 18.01 -2.83
N ILE A 140 4.69 18.48 -1.62
CA ILE A 140 6.02 18.93 -1.19
C ILE A 140 6.33 18.24 0.13
N SER A 141 7.53 17.63 0.24
CA SER A 141 7.95 16.99 1.48
C SER A 141 8.57 17.99 2.45
N TYR A 142 8.39 17.76 3.77
CA TYR A 142 9.17 18.47 4.79
C TYR A 142 10.68 18.29 4.60
N GLU A 143 11.12 17.15 4.06
CA GLU A 143 12.53 16.92 3.71
C GLU A 143 13.04 17.91 2.65
N ASN A 144 12.28 18.09 1.57
CA ASN A 144 12.65 19.03 0.51
C ASN A 144 12.63 20.47 1.01
N LEU A 145 11.66 20.84 1.85
CA LEU A 145 11.62 22.15 2.50
C LEU A 145 12.85 22.38 3.36
N VAL A 146 13.18 21.44 4.26
CA VAL A 146 14.36 21.55 5.14
C VAL A 146 15.64 21.64 4.34
N TYR A 147 15.80 20.81 3.31
CA TYR A 147 16.96 20.85 2.41
C TYR A 147 17.08 22.19 1.70
N ALA A 148 15.99 22.71 1.14
CA ALA A 148 15.99 24.00 0.44
C ALA A 148 16.35 25.15 1.39
N VAL A 149 15.70 25.27 2.56
CA VAL A 149 16.01 26.33 3.52
C VAL A 149 17.48 26.27 3.97
N ASN A 150 18.01 25.08 4.28
CA ASN A 150 19.40 24.91 4.68
C ASN A 150 20.39 25.38 3.59
N ASN A 151 20.08 25.14 2.31
CA ASN A 151 20.92 25.59 1.20
C ASN A 151 20.91 27.11 1.00
N PHE A 152 19.88 27.80 1.47
CA PHE A 152 19.85 29.27 1.45
C PHE A 152 20.60 29.91 2.61
N ILE A 153 20.78 29.22 3.75
CA ILE A 153 21.47 29.78 4.93
C ILE A 153 22.80 30.49 4.58
N PRO A 154 23.71 29.91 3.76
CA PRO A 154 24.98 30.57 3.40
C PRO A 154 24.82 31.88 2.63
N SER A 155 23.67 32.09 1.95
CA SER A 155 23.38 33.31 1.19
C SER A 155 22.93 34.48 2.07
N TYR A 156 22.71 34.26 3.37
CA TYR A 156 22.27 35.30 4.29
C TYR A 156 23.36 35.60 5.32
N LYS A 157 23.53 36.89 5.63
CA LYS A 157 24.33 37.33 6.77
C LYS A 157 23.51 37.17 8.04
N ILE A 158 23.66 36.04 8.72
CA ILE A 158 22.92 35.71 9.93
C ILE A 158 23.79 36.03 11.15
N ASP A 159 23.22 36.76 12.12
CA ASP A 159 23.82 36.93 13.43
C ASP A 159 23.67 35.63 14.24
N ILE A 160 24.80 35.01 14.61
CA ILE A 160 24.82 33.76 15.37
C ILE A 160 24.26 33.95 16.79
N GLN A 161 24.26 35.18 17.32
CA GLN A 161 23.66 35.52 18.61
C GLN A 161 22.13 35.73 18.52
N ASN A 162 21.55 35.72 17.32
CA ASN A 162 20.12 35.81 17.14
C ASN A 162 19.44 34.52 17.64
N LYS A 163 18.78 34.60 18.80
CA LYS A 163 18.01 33.48 19.39
C LYS A 163 17.02 32.84 18.42
N TRP A 164 16.46 33.62 17.49
CA TRP A 164 15.49 33.11 16.53
C TRP A 164 16.15 32.25 15.46
N PHE A 165 17.43 32.49 15.15
CA PHE A 165 18.18 31.57 14.31
C PHE A 165 18.40 30.22 15.02
N THR A 166 18.66 30.23 16.32
CA THR A 166 18.70 28.99 17.12
C THR A 166 17.36 28.25 17.05
N PHE A 167 16.23 28.94 17.26
CA PHE A 167 14.91 28.32 17.16
C PHE A 167 14.55 27.86 15.74
N ALA A 168 14.99 28.57 14.71
CA ALA A 168 14.86 28.13 13.32
C ALA A 168 15.58 26.80 13.09
N LYS A 169 16.81 26.65 13.60
CA LYS A 169 17.54 25.38 13.52
C LYS A 169 16.85 24.26 14.29
N GLU A 170 16.30 24.56 15.47
CA GLU A 170 15.51 23.59 16.25
C GLU A 170 14.26 23.14 15.47
N LEU A 171 13.56 24.07 14.79
CA LEU A 171 12.41 23.74 13.95
C LEU A 171 12.82 22.85 12.77
N LEU A 172 13.89 23.19 12.05
CA LEU A 172 14.38 22.37 10.93
C LEU A 172 14.79 20.96 11.40
N ASN A 173 15.42 20.85 12.57
CA ASN A 173 15.75 19.56 13.19
C ASN A 173 14.49 18.78 13.59
N HIS A 174 13.48 19.48 14.12
CA HIS A 174 12.18 18.88 14.45
C HIS A 174 11.46 18.34 13.21
N LEU A 175 11.45 19.10 12.11
CA LEU A 175 10.91 18.64 10.83
C LEU A 175 11.69 17.43 10.31
N THR A 176 13.01 17.45 10.46
CA THR A 176 13.90 16.33 10.07
C THR A 176 13.53 15.02 10.75
N ASN A 177 13.14 15.11 12.01
CA ASN A 177 12.74 13.96 12.80
C ASN A 177 11.42 13.30 12.34
N TYR A 178 10.62 13.95 11.49
CA TYR A 178 9.40 13.33 10.96
C TYR A 178 9.66 12.30 9.86
N TYR A 179 10.67 12.54 9.02
CA TYR A 179 10.98 11.67 7.87
C TYR A 179 12.23 10.81 8.07
N LEU A 180 13.13 11.16 8.99
CA LEU A 180 14.17 10.23 9.45
C LEU A 180 13.53 9.20 10.39
N LYS A 181 13.08 8.06 9.84
CA LYS A 181 12.74 6.88 10.65
C LYS A 181 14.04 6.24 11.13
N PRO A 182 14.45 6.40 12.41
CA PRO A 182 15.63 5.67 12.88
C PRO A 182 15.36 4.18 12.74
N LEU A 183 16.37 3.42 12.31
CA LEU A 183 16.33 1.96 12.35
C LEU A 183 15.92 1.55 13.78
N ASN A 184 14.86 0.76 13.90
CA ASN A 184 14.46 0.21 15.19
C ASN A 184 15.55 -0.77 15.62
N MET A 185 16.47 -0.30 16.47
CA MET A 185 17.62 -1.08 16.92
C MET A 185 17.21 -2.31 17.73
N ASP A 186 16.05 -2.28 18.40
CA ASP A 186 15.53 -3.45 19.11
C ASP A 186 15.11 -4.54 18.11
N ASN A 187 14.38 -4.17 17.05
CA ASN A 187 14.03 -5.11 15.97
C ASN A 187 15.28 -5.59 15.21
N PHE A 188 16.23 -4.70 14.94
CA PHE A 188 17.47 -5.04 14.25
C PHE A 188 18.30 -6.03 15.09
N ASN A 189 18.47 -5.77 16.38
CA ASN A 189 19.18 -6.66 17.28
C ASN A 189 18.43 -7.98 17.45
N PHE A 190 17.09 -7.97 17.56
CA PHE A 190 16.30 -9.20 17.58
C PHE A 190 16.52 -10.06 16.34
N ILE A 191 16.45 -9.48 15.13
CA ILE A 191 16.72 -10.22 13.89
C ILE A 191 18.16 -10.73 13.88
N LYS A 192 19.13 -9.88 14.24
CA LYS A 192 20.55 -10.23 14.27
C LYS A 192 20.84 -11.39 15.23
N ASP A 193 20.27 -11.35 16.42
CA ASP A 193 20.51 -12.32 17.49
C ASP A 193 19.76 -13.64 17.26
N ASN A 194 18.70 -13.63 16.42
CA ASN A 194 17.87 -14.81 16.11
C ASN A 194 17.92 -15.22 14.63
N ALA A 195 18.91 -14.75 13.86
CA ALA A 195 18.94 -14.90 12.40
C ALA A 195 18.90 -16.38 11.97
N SER A 196 19.65 -17.25 12.66
CA SER A 196 19.68 -18.69 12.42
C SER A 196 18.33 -19.36 12.70
N GLU A 197 17.70 -19.01 13.82
CA GLU A 197 16.42 -19.54 14.27
C GLU A 197 15.31 -19.11 13.32
N ILE A 198 15.29 -17.85 12.90
CA ILE A 198 14.35 -17.32 11.91
C ILE A 198 14.52 -18.08 10.58
N GLN A 199 15.75 -18.27 10.11
CA GLN A 199 16.03 -19.01 8.88
C GLN A 199 15.58 -20.47 9.00
N LYS A 200 15.81 -21.11 10.16
CA LYS A 200 15.39 -22.47 10.44
C LYS A 200 13.86 -22.59 10.49
N LEU A 201 13.17 -21.63 11.11
CA LEU A 201 11.70 -21.57 11.14
C LEU A 201 11.13 -21.46 9.73
N PHE A 202 11.72 -20.61 8.89
CA PHE A 202 11.32 -20.48 7.49
C PHE A 202 11.50 -21.81 6.73
N GLN A 203 12.64 -22.48 6.90
CA GLN A 203 12.91 -23.77 6.26
C GLN A 203 11.94 -24.86 6.73
N ILE A 204 11.69 -24.98 8.04
CA ILE A 204 10.75 -25.96 8.59
C ILE A 204 9.34 -25.69 8.06
N SER A 205 8.91 -24.43 8.03
CA SER A 205 7.61 -24.04 7.47
C SER A 205 7.47 -24.52 6.02
N GLN A 206 8.45 -24.21 5.17
CA GLN A 206 8.42 -24.63 3.76
C GLN A 206 8.42 -26.16 3.61
N GLN A 207 9.20 -26.87 4.44
CA GLN A 207 9.24 -28.34 4.43
C GLN A 207 7.90 -28.95 4.83
N VAL A 208 7.25 -28.45 5.89
CA VAL A 208 5.95 -28.97 6.36
C VAL A 208 4.88 -28.80 5.28
N PHE A 209 4.77 -27.63 4.66
CA PHE A 209 3.78 -27.41 3.60
C PHE A 209 4.07 -28.25 2.35
N SER A 210 5.34 -28.43 1.98
CA SER A 210 5.72 -29.37 0.92
C SER A 210 5.31 -30.82 1.26
N GLN A 211 5.48 -31.24 2.50
CA GLN A 211 5.12 -32.60 2.93
C GLN A 211 3.60 -32.84 2.95
N ILE A 212 2.80 -31.83 3.33
CA ILE A 212 1.33 -31.87 3.24
C ILE A 212 0.91 -32.07 1.78
N ASN A 213 1.48 -31.26 0.89
CA ASN A 213 1.26 -31.34 -0.55
C ASN A 213 1.62 -32.73 -1.11
N ASP A 214 2.81 -33.25 -0.76
CA ASP A 214 3.25 -34.59 -1.18
C ASP A 214 2.33 -35.69 -0.64
N HIS A 215 1.79 -35.53 0.57
CA HIS A 215 0.86 -36.49 1.17
C HIS A 215 -0.45 -36.54 0.38
N ILE A 216 -1.05 -35.39 0.08
CA ILE A 216 -2.30 -35.31 -0.69
C ILE A 216 -2.10 -35.88 -2.10
N ILE A 217 -1.00 -35.52 -2.77
CA ILE A 217 -0.66 -36.06 -4.08
C ILE A 217 -0.49 -37.58 -4.03
N ARG A 218 0.20 -38.11 -3.01
CA ARG A 218 0.34 -39.57 -2.82
C ARG A 218 -1.01 -40.27 -2.60
N SER A 219 -1.92 -39.70 -1.80
CA SER A 219 -3.28 -40.23 -1.61
C SER A 219 -4.05 -40.24 -2.93
N LEU A 220 -4.06 -39.13 -3.67
CA LEU A 220 -4.69 -39.02 -4.99
C LEU A 220 -4.18 -40.09 -5.96
N GLN A 221 -2.86 -40.23 -6.09
CA GLN A 221 -2.26 -41.19 -7.01
C GLN A 221 -2.53 -42.65 -6.60
N THR A 222 -2.57 -42.92 -5.29
CA THR A 222 -2.84 -44.27 -4.76
C THR A 222 -4.30 -44.68 -4.98
N GLU A 223 -5.24 -43.80 -4.68
CA GLU A 223 -6.68 -44.09 -4.72
C GLU A 223 -7.24 -44.06 -6.15
N LEU A 224 -6.77 -43.12 -6.97
CA LEU A 224 -7.33 -42.89 -8.30
C LEU A 224 -6.52 -43.54 -9.42
N GLN A 225 -5.35 -44.12 -9.10
CA GLN A 225 -4.44 -44.79 -10.05
C GLN A 225 -4.05 -43.92 -11.25
N GLU A 226 -4.02 -42.60 -11.05
CA GLU A 226 -3.78 -41.59 -12.07
C GLU A 226 -2.62 -40.66 -11.67
N LYS A 227 -2.06 -39.92 -12.63
CA LYS A 227 -0.97 -38.98 -12.34
C LYS A 227 -1.51 -37.62 -11.89
N PHE A 228 -1.04 -37.16 -10.73
CA PHE A 228 -1.37 -35.85 -10.18
C PHE A 228 -0.11 -35.03 -9.93
N SER A 229 -0.24 -33.71 -10.02
CA SER A 229 0.82 -32.77 -9.69
C SER A 229 0.25 -31.47 -9.15
N ILE A 230 1.11 -30.66 -8.54
CA ILE A 230 0.77 -29.29 -8.18
C ILE A 230 1.02 -28.38 -9.37
N ARG A 231 -0.01 -27.63 -9.78
CA ARG A 231 0.13 -26.64 -10.86
C ARG A 231 0.91 -25.44 -10.34
N ASN A 232 2.14 -25.28 -10.81
CA ASN A 232 3.01 -24.14 -10.53
C ASN A 232 2.65 -22.92 -11.39
N TYR A 233 1.42 -22.41 -11.30
CA TYR A 233 1.26 -20.98 -11.55
C TYR A 233 1.75 -20.29 -10.27
N ARG A 234 2.53 -19.21 -10.38
CA ARG A 234 2.99 -18.42 -9.21
C ARG A 234 1.86 -18.40 -8.17
N PRO A 235 2.07 -18.85 -6.92
CA PRO A 235 0.98 -19.06 -5.97
C PRO A 235 0.08 -17.84 -6.03
N THR A 236 -1.13 -18.03 -6.56
CA THR A 236 -2.11 -16.96 -6.60
C THR A 236 -2.41 -16.67 -5.15
N TYR A 237 -2.09 -15.48 -4.69
CA TYR A 237 -2.35 -15.11 -3.31
C TYR A 237 -3.86 -14.98 -3.13
N TYR A 238 -4.47 -15.89 -2.37
CA TYR A 238 -5.85 -15.72 -1.92
C TYR A 238 -5.82 -15.09 -0.52
N ASN A 239 -6.29 -13.85 -0.42
CA ASN A 239 -6.22 -13.07 0.83
C ASN A 239 -4.80 -13.00 1.45
N GLY A 240 -3.75 -13.06 0.62
CA GLY A 240 -2.35 -13.04 1.08
C GLY A 240 -1.75 -14.42 1.42
N GLU A 241 -2.50 -15.51 1.27
CA GLU A 241 -2.04 -16.88 1.53
C GLU A 241 -1.78 -17.64 0.22
N SER A 242 -0.91 -18.66 0.25
CA SER A 242 -0.64 -19.52 -0.92
C SER A 242 -1.81 -20.47 -1.21
N GLU A 243 -2.25 -20.51 -2.47
CA GLU A 243 -3.25 -21.47 -2.96
C GLU A 243 -2.57 -22.60 -3.75
N TYR A 244 -2.74 -23.86 -3.31
CA TYR A 244 -2.16 -25.06 -3.93
C TYR A 244 -3.19 -25.77 -4.82
N TRP A 245 -2.84 -26.04 -6.08
CA TRP A 245 -3.75 -26.58 -7.09
C TRP A 245 -3.43 -28.04 -7.40
N PHE A 246 -4.32 -28.98 -7.03
CA PHE A 246 -4.11 -30.42 -7.17
C PHE A 246 -4.73 -30.94 -8.45
N CYS A 247 -3.96 -30.92 -9.54
CA CYS A 247 -4.50 -31.19 -10.86
C CYS A 247 -4.05 -32.56 -11.39
N ASN A 248 -4.94 -33.23 -12.12
CA ASN A 248 -4.60 -34.44 -12.84
C ASN A 248 -3.76 -34.07 -14.08
N ALA A 249 -2.58 -34.67 -14.24
CA ALA A 249 -1.64 -34.36 -15.31
C ALA A 249 -2.14 -34.75 -16.72
N SER A 250 -3.12 -35.64 -16.78
CA SER A 250 -3.67 -36.19 -18.02
C SER A 250 -4.95 -35.47 -18.46
N LEU A 251 -5.54 -34.61 -17.61
CA LEU A 251 -6.56 -33.66 -18.05
C LEU A 251 -5.86 -32.53 -18.81
N ALA A 252 -6.16 -32.42 -20.12
CA ALA A 252 -5.59 -31.37 -20.97
C ALA A 252 -5.75 -29.99 -20.31
N ASP A 253 -4.67 -29.21 -20.34
CA ASP A 253 -4.43 -27.90 -19.68
C ASP A 253 -5.46 -26.79 -20.03
N SER A 254 -6.52 -27.13 -20.77
CA SER A 254 -7.56 -26.24 -21.28
C SER A 254 -8.81 -26.13 -20.41
N ARG A 255 -9.04 -26.99 -19.40
CA ARG A 255 -10.18 -26.83 -18.47
C ARG A 255 -9.75 -26.33 -17.11
N TRP A 256 -10.31 -25.21 -16.67
CA TRP A 256 -10.17 -24.71 -15.31
C TRP A 256 -11.06 -25.52 -14.36
N ILE A 257 -10.77 -26.81 -14.15
CA ILE A 257 -11.46 -27.65 -13.16
C ILE A 257 -10.41 -28.36 -12.30
N CYS A 258 -10.09 -27.77 -11.15
CA CYS A 258 -9.05 -28.29 -10.27
C CYS A 258 -9.39 -27.92 -8.82
N PRO A 259 -9.38 -28.90 -7.89
CA PRO A 259 -9.51 -28.61 -6.47
C PRO A 259 -8.25 -27.92 -5.96
N THR A 260 -8.43 -26.94 -5.09
CA THR A 260 -7.34 -26.18 -4.49
C THR A 260 -7.42 -26.19 -2.96
N LEU A 261 -6.28 -25.96 -2.31
CA LEU A 261 -6.16 -25.81 -0.86
C LEU A 261 -5.51 -24.48 -0.52
N VAL A 262 -6.12 -23.72 0.37
CA VAL A 262 -5.53 -22.53 1.00
C VAL A 262 -5.42 -22.79 2.49
N ILE A 263 -4.24 -22.56 3.08
CA ILE A 263 -4.02 -22.69 4.52
C ILE A 263 -3.71 -21.31 5.10
N ASN A 264 -4.45 -20.88 6.12
CA ASN A 264 -4.16 -19.63 6.81
C ASN A 264 -3.04 -19.85 7.82
N THR A 265 -1.83 -19.41 7.45
CA THR A 265 -0.62 -19.63 8.26
C THR A 265 -0.49 -18.67 9.43
N SER A 266 -1.28 -17.58 9.44
CA SER A 266 -1.28 -16.56 10.48
C SER A 266 -2.12 -16.91 11.72
N LYS A 267 -2.95 -17.96 11.66
CA LYS A 267 -3.90 -18.33 12.72
C LYS A 267 -3.54 -19.64 13.40
N LYS A 268 -3.84 -19.71 14.70
CA LYS A 268 -3.77 -20.96 15.47
C LYS A 268 -4.65 -22.03 14.81
N ASP A 269 -4.20 -23.27 14.87
CA ASP A 269 -4.88 -24.45 14.32
C ASP A 269 -4.95 -24.49 12.78
N LEU A 270 -4.34 -23.52 12.09
CA LEU A 270 -4.17 -23.47 10.64
C LEU A 270 -5.50 -23.64 9.87
N PRO A 271 -6.54 -22.82 10.12
CA PRO A 271 -7.79 -22.92 9.38
C PRO A 271 -7.52 -22.87 7.87
N CYS A 272 -8.20 -23.73 7.13
CA CYS A 272 -7.95 -23.91 5.71
C CYS A 272 -9.25 -23.94 4.90
N GLU A 273 -9.12 -23.72 3.60
CA GLU A 273 -10.23 -23.76 2.67
C GLU A 273 -9.89 -24.68 1.50
N VAL A 274 -10.80 -25.61 1.21
CA VAL A 274 -10.76 -26.39 -0.02
C VAL A 274 -11.69 -25.72 -1.00
N HIS A 275 -11.18 -25.38 -2.19
CA HIS A 275 -12.00 -24.83 -3.26
C HIS A 275 -12.12 -25.79 -4.44
N LEU A 276 -13.21 -25.65 -5.19
CA LEU A 276 -13.30 -26.10 -6.57
C LEU A 276 -13.59 -24.87 -7.43
N CYS A 277 -12.69 -24.57 -8.36
CA CYS A 277 -12.92 -23.54 -9.38
C CYS A 277 -13.33 -24.21 -10.69
N ILE A 278 -14.39 -23.72 -11.34
CA ILE A 278 -14.86 -24.18 -12.65
C ILE A 278 -15.19 -22.99 -13.55
N GLU A 279 -14.63 -22.97 -14.77
CA GLU A 279 -14.98 -21.95 -15.78
C GLU A 279 -16.47 -22.04 -16.12
N ALA A 280 -17.13 -20.89 -16.27
CA ALA A 280 -18.53 -20.85 -16.63
C ALA A 280 -18.69 -21.05 -18.15
N LYS A 281 -18.75 -22.30 -18.66
CA LYS A 281 -19.45 -22.71 -19.92
C LYS A 281 -19.14 -24.16 -20.40
N SER A 282 -20.10 -25.09 -20.26
CA SER A 282 -20.43 -26.21 -21.19
C SER A 282 -21.61 -27.06 -20.65
N VAL A 283 -22.22 -27.91 -21.48
CA VAL A 283 -23.35 -28.81 -21.09
C VAL A 283 -22.91 -29.92 -20.12
N ASN A 284 -21.67 -30.41 -20.25
CA ASN A 284 -21.13 -31.43 -19.33
C ASN A 284 -20.89 -30.85 -17.93
N ASP A 285 -20.72 -29.52 -17.83
CA ASP A 285 -20.53 -28.86 -16.54
C ASP A 285 -21.82 -28.83 -15.74
N ASP A 286 -23.00 -28.79 -16.37
CA ASP A 286 -24.27 -28.79 -15.65
C ASP A 286 -24.54 -30.13 -14.95
N GLU A 287 -24.29 -31.27 -15.63
CA GLU A 287 -24.43 -32.60 -15.03
C GLU A 287 -23.38 -32.84 -13.95
N PHE A 288 -22.12 -32.44 -14.19
CA PHE A 288 -21.07 -32.50 -13.19
C PHE A 288 -21.41 -31.63 -11.97
N LEU A 289 -21.88 -30.39 -12.17
CA LEU A 289 -22.26 -29.49 -11.09
C LEU A 289 -23.47 -30.01 -10.31
N GLN A 290 -24.44 -30.63 -10.98
CA GLN A 290 -25.55 -31.28 -10.30
C GLN A 290 -25.05 -32.44 -9.42
N ALA A 291 -24.17 -33.30 -9.95
CA ALA A 291 -23.56 -34.37 -9.17
C ALA A 291 -22.70 -33.83 -8.02
N PHE A 292 -21.95 -32.75 -8.24
CA PHE A 292 -21.15 -32.08 -7.24
C PHE A 292 -22.03 -31.52 -6.11
N HIS A 293 -23.10 -30.78 -6.42
CA HIS A 293 -24.01 -30.27 -5.41
C HIS A 293 -24.70 -31.38 -4.62
N ASN A 294 -25.06 -32.50 -5.26
CA ASN A 294 -25.67 -33.64 -4.59
C ASN A 294 -24.69 -34.33 -3.62
N GLN A 295 -23.40 -34.39 -3.97
CA GLN A 295 -22.37 -35.05 -3.15
C GLN A 295 -21.77 -34.12 -2.09
N PHE A 296 -21.65 -32.82 -2.36
CA PHE A 296 -20.91 -31.84 -1.57
C PHE A 296 -21.79 -30.68 -1.09
N LEU A 297 -22.79 -31.01 -0.25
CA LEU A 297 -23.85 -30.08 0.21
C LEU A 297 -23.35 -28.83 0.94
N ASN A 298 -22.16 -28.90 1.56
CA ASN A 298 -21.65 -27.84 2.45
C ASN A 298 -20.75 -26.81 1.73
N PHE A 299 -20.55 -26.95 0.42
CA PHE A 299 -19.75 -25.98 -0.33
C PHE A 299 -20.55 -24.70 -0.60
N LYS A 300 -19.97 -23.55 -0.25
CA LYS A 300 -20.55 -22.24 -0.57
C LYS A 300 -20.18 -21.84 -1.99
N LYS A 301 -21.20 -21.57 -2.81
CA LYS A 301 -21.09 -21.10 -4.19
C LYS A 301 -20.81 -19.58 -4.24
N GLN A 302 -19.83 -19.16 -5.03
CA GLN A 302 -19.53 -17.75 -5.33
C GLN A 302 -19.19 -17.57 -6.81
N GLU A 303 -19.82 -16.60 -7.46
CA GLU A 303 -19.43 -16.13 -8.79
C GLU A 303 -18.21 -15.20 -8.68
N LYS A 304 -17.20 -15.44 -9.51
CA LYS A 304 -15.93 -14.71 -9.52
C LYS A 304 -15.48 -14.41 -10.94
N GLU A 305 -14.56 -13.47 -11.08
CA GLU A 305 -13.92 -13.12 -12.33
C GLU A 305 -12.40 -13.23 -12.16
N SER A 306 -11.71 -13.86 -13.11
CA SER A 306 -10.25 -14.01 -13.06
C SER A 306 -9.57 -12.64 -13.17
N ILE A 307 -8.62 -12.38 -12.27
CA ILE A 307 -7.74 -11.20 -12.31
C ILE A 307 -6.91 -11.18 -13.61
N TYR A 308 -6.63 -12.35 -14.17
CA TYR A 308 -5.94 -12.52 -15.46
C TYR A 308 -6.96 -12.88 -16.53
N GLY A 309 -7.39 -11.86 -17.30
CA GLY A 309 -8.18 -12.05 -18.51
C GLY A 309 -9.71 -11.96 -18.36
N GLY A 310 -10.25 -11.62 -17.18
CA GLY A 310 -11.68 -11.35 -17.01
C GLY A 310 -12.58 -12.57 -17.22
N ILE A 311 -12.02 -13.78 -17.09
CA ILE A 311 -12.77 -15.02 -17.34
C ILE A 311 -13.72 -15.25 -16.16
N PRO A 312 -15.05 -15.30 -16.37
CA PRO A 312 -15.99 -15.61 -15.31
C PRO A 312 -15.88 -17.09 -14.94
N TYR A 313 -15.80 -17.37 -13.64
CA TYR A 313 -15.73 -18.71 -13.10
C TYR A 313 -16.57 -18.83 -11.82
N MET A 314 -16.98 -20.06 -11.55
CA MET A 314 -17.64 -20.43 -10.30
C MET A 314 -16.60 -20.96 -9.31
N ARG A 315 -16.63 -20.43 -8.08
CA ARG A 315 -15.86 -20.98 -6.96
C ARG A 315 -16.78 -21.59 -5.93
N TYR A 316 -16.55 -22.84 -5.61
CA TYR A 316 -17.16 -23.55 -4.49
C TYR A 316 -16.15 -23.61 -3.36
N THR A 317 -16.53 -23.24 -2.14
CA THR A 317 -15.62 -23.18 -0.98
C THR A 317 -16.13 -23.98 0.20
N TYR A 318 -15.27 -24.83 0.76
CA TYR A 318 -15.49 -25.51 2.03
C TYR A 318 -14.41 -25.08 3.02
N SER A 319 -14.82 -24.48 4.14
CA SER A 319 -13.91 -23.96 5.15
C SER A 319 -13.78 -24.95 6.32
N ILE A 320 -12.56 -25.21 6.74
CA ILE A 320 -12.18 -26.12 7.82
C ILE A 320 -11.54 -25.29 8.93
N ALA A 321 -12.06 -25.40 10.15
CA ALA A 321 -11.64 -24.54 11.27
C ALA A 321 -10.25 -24.88 11.83
N ALA A 322 -9.84 -26.15 11.74
CA ALA A 322 -8.54 -26.64 12.17
C ALA A 322 -8.03 -27.65 11.14
N LEU A 323 -6.80 -27.47 10.64
CA LEU A 323 -6.24 -28.32 9.59
C LEU A 323 -6.14 -29.79 10.06
N ASP A 324 -6.98 -30.64 9.46
CA ASP A 324 -6.83 -32.09 9.48
C ASP A 324 -6.40 -32.55 8.08
N ILE A 325 -5.18 -33.07 7.97
CA ILE A 325 -4.58 -33.49 6.69
C ILE A 325 -5.40 -34.64 6.07
N SER A 326 -5.94 -35.55 6.88
CA SER A 326 -6.74 -36.67 6.40
C SER A 326 -8.10 -36.19 5.90
N GLU A 327 -8.77 -35.27 6.60
CA GLU A 327 -10.02 -34.65 6.13
C GLU A 327 -9.81 -33.96 4.78
N VAL A 328 -8.77 -33.12 4.69
CA VAL A 328 -8.44 -32.38 3.46
C VAL A 328 -8.08 -33.33 2.32
N SER A 329 -7.24 -34.34 2.57
CA SER A 329 -6.84 -35.31 1.56
C SER A 329 -8.04 -36.08 1.03
N ASN A 330 -8.90 -36.60 1.91
CA ASN A 330 -10.11 -37.33 1.53
C ASN A 330 -11.06 -36.45 0.71
N LEU A 331 -11.23 -35.19 1.11
CA LEU A 331 -12.11 -34.26 0.39
C LEU A 331 -11.57 -33.95 -1.01
N ILE A 332 -10.29 -33.63 -1.15
CA ILE A 332 -9.64 -33.37 -2.44
C ILE A 332 -9.68 -34.62 -3.34
N THR A 333 -9.48 -35.81 -2.76
CA THR A 333 -9.59 -37.07 -3.49
C THR A 333 -11.01 -37.35 -3.97
N ALA A 334 -12.02 -37.15 -3.12
CA ALA A 334 -13.42 -37.31 -3.51
C ALA A 334 -13.83 -36.36 -4.64
N ILE A 335 -13.37 -35.10 -4.60
CA ILE A 335 -13.62 -34.13 -5.68
C ILE A 335 -12.95 -34.60 -6.98
N ASN A 336 -11.67 -34.99 -6.93
CA ASN A 336 -10.96 -35.49 -8.11
C ASN A 336 -11.56 -36.79 -8.67
N GLN A 337 -12.05 -37.69 -7.82
CA GLN A 337 -12.78 -38.88 -8.25
C GLN A 337 -14.03 -38.52 -9.05
N LEU A 338 -14.79 -37.52 -8.59
CA LEU A 338 -15.96 -37.03 -9.32
C LEU A 338 -15.56 -36.37 -10.65
N ILE A 339 -14.49 -35.57 -10.65
CA ILE A 339 -13.95 -34.96 -11.88
C ILE A 339 -13.61 -36.05 -12.90
N LEU A 340 -12.87 -37.08 -12.51
CA LEU A 340 -12.47 -38.17 -13.42
C LEU A 340 -13.66 -38.98 -13.95
N LYS A 341 -14.76 -39.09 -13.20
CA LYS A 341 -15.99 -39.75 -13.64
C LYS A 341 -16.64 -39.03 -14.82
N PHE A 342 -16.69 -37.69 -14.78
CA PHE A 342 -17.32 -36.86 -15.83
C PHE A 342 -16.34 -36.47 -16.94
N TYR A 343 -15.05 -36.44 -16.62
CA TYR A 343 -13.99 -36.03 -17.51
C TYR A 343 -12.86 -37.09 -17.52
N PRO A 344 -13.12 -38.30 -18.05
CA PRO A 344 -12.13 -39.37 -18.04
C PRO A 344 -10.92 -39.01 -18.90
N VAL A 345 -9.75 -39.47 -18.46
CA VAL A 345 -8.50 -39.35 -19.19
C VAL A 345 -8.59 -40.15 -20.48
N LYS A 346 -8.43 -39.48 -21.63
CA LYS A 346 -8.26 -40.18 -22.91
C LYS A 346 -6.78 -40.51 -23.06
N TYR A 347 -6.40 -41.76 -22.79
CA TYR A 347 -5.10 -42.26 -23.24
C TYR A 347 -5.15 -42.36 -24.76
N ASN A 348 -4.39 -41.54 -25.49
CA ASN A 348 -4.19 -41.75 -26.92
C ASN A 348 -3.40 -43.05 -27.08
N GLU A 349 -4.06 -44.12 -27.52
CA GLU A 349 -3.41 -45.35 -27.99
C GLU A 349 -2.74 -45.11 -29.36
N GLU A 350 -1.81 -44.17 -29.46
CA GLU A 350 -0.98 -43.97 -30.66
C GLU A 350 0.46 -43.61 -30.25
N SER A 351 1.17 -44.58 -29.67
CA SER A 351 2.65 -44.58 -29.69
C SER A 351 3.26 -45.96 -29.53
N HIS A 352 2.62 -47.01 -30.04
CA HIS A 352 3.24 -48.31 -30.24
C HIS A 352 2.89 -48.85 -31.65
N SER A 353 3.39 -48.17 -32.68
CA SER A 353 3.68 -48.82 -33.96
C SER A 353 5.20 -48.97 -34.10
N THR A 354 5.61 -50.22 -33.92
CA THR A 354 6.79 -50.88 -34.47
C THR A 354 7.61 -50.09 -35.49
N THR A 355 8.86 -49.79 -35.15
CA THR A 355 9.98 -49.88 -36.09
C THR A 355 10.79 -51.12 -35.73
N ASN A 356 10.56 -52.19 -36.49
CA ASN A 356 11.60 -53.17 -36.81
C ASN A 356 12.59 -52.54 -37.79
#